data_AF-A0A7J3ABK7-F1
#
_entry.id   AF-A0A7J3ABK7-F1
#
_cell.length_a   1.000
_cell.length_b   1.000
_cell.length_c   1.000
_cell.angle_alpha   90.00
_cell.angle_beta   90.00
_cell.angle_gamma   90.00
#
_symmetry.space_group_name_H-M   'P 1'
#
loop_
_entity.id
_entity.type
_entity.pdbx_description
1 polymer ?
#
loop_
_entity_poly.entity_id
_entity_poly.type
_entity_poly.pdbx_seq_one_letter_code
_entity_poly.pdbx_strand_id
1 'polypeptide(L)'
;TGALSPFVSAKDVILAVLKKLTVKGGLNKILEYYGPGVKTLSVPERGTIANMGTETGATTSIFPSDEVTRAFLKSQKREDHWIELKADDNAKYSEVLDLNLGEIEPLIALPHSPDNVKAVSELEGTPVDQICIGSCTNSSLRDLKMVAALLKGKKISDRVSLTISPGSRQVLENLAATGELLDIIRAGARILENACGPCIGIGQAPPTDGVSLRTFNRNFKGRSGTQSAKVYLVSPETAVASAIYGEITDPRKLGVYPKIALPDEFIIDDGMFIFPPKRFTGEIRRGPNIKPLPNFAPIPDKLAGEVLLKLGDNVSTDDILPGGSEIMSLRSNIPEISKYVFCNVEPQFADRAIKKGGGFIVGGENYGQGSSREHAALAPKYLGVKAVIAKSFARIHLANLVNFGIVPLTFANKQDYTRVAQGDVLELNLAELKSKLCVRNISKGEEFQVELDLSDREKSMLKAGGKLAAIKAKQIQK
;
A
#
# COMPACT_ATOMS: atom_id res chain seq x y z
N THR A 1 21.33 -13.74 7.69
CA THR A 1 22.72 -13.78 8.22
C THR A 1 23.56 -12.74 7.51
N GLY A 2 24.84 -12.56 7.87
CA GLY A 2 25.74 -11.59 7.22
C GLY A 2 25.40 -10.13 7.54
N ALA A 3 26.01 -9.21 6.79
CA ALA A 3 25.80 -7.77 6.85
C ALA A 3 25.70 -7.19 5.43
N LEU A 4 25.00 -6.07 5.25
CA LEU A 4 24.88 -5.43 3.94
C LEU A 4 26.23 -4.89 3.45
N SER A 5 26.50 -5.13 2.18
CA SER A 5 27.65 -4.55 1.47
C SER A 5 27.45 -3.06 1.20
N PRO A 6 28.52 -2.26 1.00
CA PRO A 6 28.41 -0.86 0.58
C PRO A 6 27.51 -0.68 -0.65
N PHE A 7 26.69 0.38 -0.65
CA PHE A 7 25.66 0.69 -1.66
C PHE A 7 24.47 -0.28 -1.77
N VAL A 8 24.39 -1.27 -0.89
CA VAL A 8 23.21 -2.12 -0.72
C VAL A 8 22.48 -1.66 0.54
N SER A 9 21.17 -1.43 0.45
CA SER A 9 20.39 -0.90 1.56
C SER A 9 19.25 -1.84 1.96
N ALA A 10 18.56 -1.47 3.04
CA ALA A 10 17.35 -2.17 3.50
C ALA A 10 16.26 -2.26 2.43
N LYS A 11 16.25 -1.35 1.45
CA LYS A 11 15.36 -1.43 0.30
C LYS A 11 15.66 -2.65 -0.57
N ASP A 12 16.94 -2.96 -0.79
CA ASP A 12 17.34 -4.13 -1.57
C ASP A 12 17.00 -5.42 -0.84
N VAL A 13 17.06 -5.44 0.51
CA VAL A 13 16.62 -6.59 1.32
C VAL A 13 15.16 -6.94 1.06
N ILE A 14 14.26 -5.96 1.14
CA ILE A 14 12.83 -6.22 0.94
C ILE A 14 12.47 -6.47 -0.52
N LEU A 15 13.22 -5.91 -1.48
CA LEU A 15 13.10 -6.30 -2.88
C LEU A 15 13.54 -7.77 -3.10
N ALA A 16 14.60 -8.23 -2.42
CA ALA A 16 15.01 -9.64 -2.47
C ALA A 16 13.95 -10.58 -1.86
N VAL A 17 13.32 -10.18 -0.75
CA VAL A 17 12.17 -10.88 -0.16
C VAL A 17 11.01 -10.92 -1.14
N LEU A 18 10.62 -9.79 -1.74
CA LEU A 18 9.53 -9.70 -2.73
C LEU A 18 9.81 -10.55 -3.97
N LYS A 19 11.07 -10.61 -4.43
CA LYS A 19 11.48 -11.49 -5.55
C LYS A 19 11.22 -12.97 -5.25
N LYS A 20 11.39 -13.39 -4.00
CA LYS A 20 11.22 -14.79 -3.58
C LYS A 20 9.77 -15.13 -3.22
N LEU A 21 9.10 -14.25 -2.47
CA LEU A 21 7.74 -14.49 -2.00
C LEU A 21 6.67 -14.04 -3.00
N THR A 22 7.00 -13.18 -3.96
CA THR A 22 6.04 -12.49 -4.84
C THR A 22 5.04 -11.64 -4.04
N VAL A 23 4.08 -11.01 -4.72
CA VAL A 23 2.95 -10.33 -4.06
C VAL A 23 1.96 -11.27 -3.34
N LYS A 24 2.18 -12.60 -3.39
CA LYS A 24 1.26 -13.60 -2.85
C LYS A 24 1.82 -14.41 -1.67
N GLY A 25 3.14 -14.53 -1.52
CA GLY A 25 3.76 -15.50 -0.60
C GLY A 25 3.54 -15.21 0.89
N GLY A 26 3.23 -13.95 1.23
CA GLY A 26 2.94 -13.52 2.59
C GLY A 26 1.46 -13.63 3.00
N LEU A 27 0.55 -14.00 2.09
CA LEU A 27 -0.89 -14.06 2.40
C LEU A 27 -1.18 -14.91 3.64
N ASN A 28 -1.97 -14.36 4.56
CA ASN A 28 -2.35 -14.97 5.84
C ASN A 28 -1.17 -15.32 6.78
N LYS A 29 -0.01 -14.70 6.59
CA LYS A 29 1.18 -14.87 7.44
C LYS A 29 1.61 -13.55 8.07
N ILE A 30 2.40 -13.65 9.12
CA ILE A 30 3.22 -12.55 9.65
C ILE A 30 4.67 -12.87 9.26
N LEU A 31 5.39 -11.88 8.74
CA LEU A 31 6.82 -12.04 8.47
C LEU A 31 7.60 -11.60 9.71
N GLU A 32 8.24 -12.53 10.38
CA GLU A 32 9.11 -12.24 11.51
C GLU A 32 10.57 -12.35 11.08
N TYR A 33 11.34 -11.27 11.26
CA TYR A 33 12.74 -11.19 10.88
C TYR A 33 13.64 -11.43 12.09
N TYR A 34 14.49 -12.45 12.01
CA TYR A 34 15.40 -12.84 13.08
C TYR A 34 16.80 -13.23 12.56
N GLY A 35 17.70 -13.59 13.48
CA GLY A 35 19.07 -14.02 13.18
C GLY A 35 20.11 -12.91 13.23
N PRO A 36 21.40 -13.24 13.07
CA PRO A 36 22.51 -12.33 13.38
C PRO A 36 22.55 -11.06 12.52
N GLY A 37 22.05 -11.12 11.27
CA GLY A 37 22.01 -9.96 10.38
C GLY A 37 21.05 -8.86 10.83
N VAL A 38 20.05 -9.16 11.66
CA VAL A 38 19.12 -8.14 12.19
C VAL A 38 19.83 -7.10 13.05
N LYS A 39 20.88 -7.51 13.76
CA LYS A 39 21.68 -6.63 14.62
C LYS A 39 22.47 -5.58 13.83
N THR A 40 22.65 -5.78 12.53
CA THR A 40 23.38 -4.84 11.65
C THR A 40 22.46 -3.80 11.02
N LEU A 41 21.13 -3.88 11.25
CA LEU A 41 20.13 -2.99 10.68
C LEU A 41 19.61 -2.04 11.74
N SER A 42 19.67 -0.74 11.45
CA SER A 42 19.06 0.32 12.28
C SER A 42 17.54 0.23 12.29
N VAL A 43 16.88 0.89 13.26
CA VAL A 43 15.41 0.92 13.33
C VAL A 43 14.77 1.48 12.04
N PRO A 44 15.26 2.57 11.42
CA PRO A 44 14.71 3.02 10.14
C PRO A 44 14.83 1.99 9.01
N GLU A 45 15.96 1.27 8.93
CA GLU A 45 16.17 0.20 7.94
C GLU A 45 15.21 -0.98 8.16
N ARG A 46 15.02 -1.40 9.42
CA ARG A 46 13.98 -2.38 9.79
C ARG A 46 12.59 -1.89 9.39
N GLY A 47 12.32 -0.59 9.58
CA GLY A 47 11.11 0.09 9.15
C GLY A 47 10.88 0.01 7.64
N THR A 48 11.91 0.26 6.81
CA THR A 48 11.84 0.09 5.35
C THR A 48 11.44 -1.33 4.96
N ILE A 49 12.08 -2.33 5.57
CA ILE A 49 11.80 -3.75 5.28
C ILE A 49 10.38 -4.12 5.70
N ALA A 50 9.99 -3.75 6.92
CA ALA A 50 8.66 -4.06 7.45
C ALA A 50 7.54 -3.34 6.67
N ASN A 51 7.77 -2.10 6.25
CA ASN A 51 6.83 -1.30 5.45
C ASN A 51 6.45 -2.03 4.15
N MET A 52 7.46 -2.42 3.37
CA MET A 52 7.25 -3.12 2.11
C MET A 52 6.96 -4.62 2.27
N GLY A 53 7.07 -5.18 3.48
CA GLY A 53 6.56 -6.51 3.79
C GLY A 53 5.08 -6.68 3.48
N THR A 54 4.29 -5.60 3.61
CA THR A 54 2.87 -5.55 3.20
C THR A 54 2.66 -5.96 1.74
N GLU A 55 3.63 -5.66 0.87
CA GLU A 55 3.50 -5.87 -0.56
C GLU A 55 3.64 -7.35 -0.95
N THR A 56 4.10 -8.20 -0.03
CA THR A 56 4.07 -9.67 -0.17
C THR A 56 2.68 -10.28 0.11
N GLY A 57 1.72 -9.44 0.55
CA GLY A 57 0.42 -9.87 1.06
C GLY A 57 0.42 -10.20 2.57
N ALA A 58 1.55 -10.03 3.26
CA ALA A 58 1.66 -10.26 4.70
C ALA A 58 0.69 -9.42 5.53
N THR A 59 0.22 -10.00 6.64
CA THR A 59 -0.62 -9.29 7.61
C THR A 59 0.15 -8.16 8.27
N THR A 60 1.39 -8.42 8.63
CA THR A 60 2.36 -7.45 9.11
C THR A 60 3.76 -8.04 9.00
N SER A 61 4.77 -7.22 9.25
CA SER A 61 6.16 -7.61 9.40
C SER A 61 6.71 -7.08 10.71
N ILE A 62 7.48 -7.90 11.43
CA ILE A 62 8.01 -7.56 12.74
C ILE A 62 9.51 -7.88 12.85
N PHE A 63 10.19 -7.06 13.64
CA PHE A 63 11.56 -7.27 14.09
C PHE A 63 11.56 -7.30 15.62
N PRO A 64 12.55 -7.97 16.25
CA PRO A 64 12.68 -7.93 17.70
C PRO A 64 12.93 -6.50 18.21
N SER A 65 12.45 -6.22 19.42
CA SER A 65 12.86 -5.05 20.21
C SER A 65 14.12 -5.41 20.98
N ASP A 66 15.28 -5.04 20.43
CA ASP A 66 16.61 -5.33 20.97
C ASP A 66 17.35 -4.03 21.36
N GLU A 67 18.66 -4.10 21.66
CA GLU A 67 19.48 -2.93 22.01
C GLU A 67 19.54 -1.87 20.90
N VAL A 68 19.35 -2.24 19.63
CA VAL A 68 19.27 -1.25 18.53
C VAL A 68 17.97 -0.46 18.64
N THR A 69 16.86 -1.13 18.98
CA THR A 69 15.58 -0.47 19.27
C THR A 69 15.69 0.41 20.51
N ARG A 70 16.38 -0.05 21.56
CA ARG A 70 16.64 0.75 22.77
C ARG A 70 17.42 2.02 22.46
N ALA A 71 18.52 1.91 21.71
CA ALA A 71 19.34 3.06 21.34
C ALA A 71 18.56 4.09 20.50
N PHE A 72 17.71 3.62 19.58
CA PHE A 72 16.83 4.51 18.82
C PHE A 72 15.79 5.21 19.71
N LEU A 73 15.15 4.49 20.64
CA LEU A 73 14.20 5.10 21.58
C LEU A 73 14.89 6.11 22.50
N LYS A 74 16.12 5.81 22.95
CA LYS A 74 16.96 6.75 23.71
C LYS A 74 17.22 8.03 22.93
N SER A 75 17.62 7.93 21.66
CA SER A 75 17.85 9.11 20.80
C SER A 75 16.58 9.95 20.58
N GLN A 76 15.42 9.36 20.85
CA GLN A 76 14.11 10.01 20.79
C GLN A 76 13.55 10.39 22.18
N LYS A 77 14.39 10.41 23.23
CA LYS A 77 14.01 10.73 24.62
C LYS A 77 12.91 9.84 25.19
N ARG A 78 12.92 8.55 24.83
CA ARG A 78 11.93 7.53 25.23
C ARG A 78 12.58 6.21 25.66
N GLU A 79 13.79 6.25 26.22
CA GLU A 79 14.51 5.05 26.66
C GLU A 79 13.71 4.27 27.72
N ASP A 80 13.02 4.97 28.60
CA ASP A 80 12.16 4.44 29.67
C ASP A 80 10.93 3.68 29.14
N HIS A 81 10.56 3.89 27.87
CA HIS A 81 9.50 3.14 27.20
C HIS A 81 10.00 1.84 26.55
N TRP A 82 11.32 1.59 26.53
CA TRP A 82 11.86 0.40 25.90
C TRP A 82 11.59 -0.85 26.72
N ILE A 83 11.19 -1.91 26.03
CA ILE A 83 11.04 -3.26 26.57
C ILE A 83 11.69 -4.21 25.57
N GLU A 84 12.51 -5.15 26.05
CA GLU A 84 13.03 -6.23 25.21
C GLU A 84 11.86 -7.13 24.78
N LEU A 85 11.73 -7.35 23.47
CA LEU A 85 10.73 -8.25 22.90
C LEU A 85 11.42 -9.11 21.85
N LYS A 86 11.50 -10.41 22.11
CA LYS A 86 12.09 -11.41 21.22
C LYS A 86 11.23 -12.66 21.21
N ALA A 87 11.36 -13.45 20.16
CA ALA A 87 10.75 -14.77 20.10
C ALA A 87 11.35 -15.70 21.16
N ASP A 88 10.56 -16.69 21.58
CA ASP A 88 11.04 -17.79 22.41
C ASP A 88 12.10 -18.60 21.65
N ASP A 89 13.10 -19.14 22.36
CA ASP A 89 14.20 -19.90 21.74
C ASP A 89 13.73 -21.13 20.94
N ASN A 90 12.54 -21.65 21.25
CA ASN A 90 11.92 -22.80 20.59
C ASN A 90 10.72 -22.42 19.71
N ALA A 91 10.57 -21.13 19.35
CA ALA A 91 9.54 -20.67 18.43
C ALA A 91 9.59 -21.46 17.11
N LYS A 92 8.43 -21.91 16.65
CA LYS A 92 8.29 -22.67 15.40
C LYS A 92 7.64 -21.79 14.34
N TYR A 93 8.30 -21.68 13.20
CA TYR A 93 7.78 -20.98 12.03
C TYR A 93 7.18 -21.99 11.05
N SER A 94 6.04 -21.63 10.44
CA SER A 94 5.40 -22.46 9.41
C SER A 94 6.28 -22.58 8.16
N GLU A 95 7.04 -21.54 7.86
CA GLU A 95 7.99 -21.46 6.76
C GLU A 95 9.21 -20.64 7.20
N VAL A 96 10.40 -20.99 6.69
CA VAL A 96 11.64 -20.26 6.94
C VAL A 96 12.25 -19.89 5.60
N LEU A 97 12.64 -18.61 5.47
CA LEU A 97 13.35 -18.09 4.31
C LEU A 97 14.70 -17.53 4.77
N ASP A 98 15.78 -18.17 4.35
CA ASP A 98 17.13 -17.70 4.63
C ASP A 98 17.59 -16.63 3.63
N LEU A 99 18.14 -15.54 4.17
CA LEU A 99 18.75 -14.45 3.41
C LEU A 99 20.13 -14.14 3.97
N ASN A 100 21.16 -14.24 3.11
CA ASN A 100 22.48 -13.74 3.41
C ASN A 100 22.60 -12.27 2.94
N LEU A 101 22.67 -11.34 3.87
CA LEU A 101 22.73 -9.90 3.56
C LEU A 101 23.97 -9.51 2.75
N GLY A 102 25.06 -10.28 2.86
CA GLY A 102 26.30 -10.00 2.12
C GLY A 102 26.25 -10.39 0.63
N GLU A 103 25.29 -11.23 0.24
CA GLU A 103 25.09 -11.68 -1.15
C GLU A 103 24.07 -10.83 -1.90
N ILE A 104 23.36 -9.93 -1.21
CA ILE A 104 22.41 -9.03 -1.84
C ILE A 104 23.18 -7.95 -2.60
N GLU A 105 22.81 -7.73 -3.86
CA GLU A 105 23.30 -6.64 -4.70
C GLU A 105 22.23 -5.53 -4.84
N PRO A 106 22.53 -4.36 -5.43
CA PRO A 106 21.52 -3.34 -5.69
C PRO A 106 20.38 -3.87 -6.59
N LEU A 107 19.14 -3.75 -6.13
CA LEU A 107 17.94 -4.26 -6.81
C LEU A 107 17.00 -3.13 -7.25
N ILE A 108 16.15 -3.47 -8.23
CA ILE A 108 15.13 -2.58 -8.80
C ILE A 108 13.86 -3.37 -9.10
N ALA A 109 12.70 -2.85 -8.66
CA ALA A 109 11.41 -3.38 -9.08
C ALA A 109 10.93 -2.68 -10.34
N LEU A 110 10.69 -3.44 -11.40
CA LEU A 110 10.18 -2.98 -12.68
C LEU A 110 8.67 -2.68 -12.63
N PRO A 111 8.15 -1.80 -13.49
CA PRO A 111 6.72 -1.66 -13.67
C PRO A 111 6.07 -2.98 -14.14
N HIS A 112 4.81 -3.27 -13.84
CA HIS A 112 3.89 -2.55 -12.95
C HIS A 112 3.60 -3.35 -11.67
N SER A 113 4.62 -4.00 -11.10
CA SER A 113 4.47 -4.79 -9.88
C SER A 113 5.71 -4.70 -8.98
N PRO A 114 5.54 -4.57 -7.65
CA PRO A 114 6.67 -4.46 -6.73
C PRO A 114 7.51 -5.74 -6.61
N ASP A 115 6.99 -6.90 -7.04
CA ASP A 115 7.72 -8.17 -7.07
C ASP A 115 8.45 -8.46 -8.39
N ASN A 116 8.31 -7.61 -9.41
CA ASN A 116 9.04 -7.75 -10.67
C ASN A 116 10.48 -7.25 -10.53
N VAL A 117 11.28 -7.96 -9.73
CA VAL A 117 12.58 -7.50 -9.24
C VAL A 117 13.75 -8.03 -10.07
N LYS A 118 14.64 -7.12 -10.48
CA LYS A 118 15.90 -7.37 -11.20
C LYS A 118 17.09 -6.73 -10.50
N ALA A 119 18.30 -7.11 -10.89
CA ALA A 119 19.49 -6.36 -10.50
C ALA A 119 19.53 -5.02 -11.23
N VAL A 120 20.03 -3.96 -10.58
CA VAL A 120 20.17 -2.63 -11.21
C VAL A 120 21.11 -2.71 -12.42
N SER A 121 22.14 -3.55 -12.34
CA SER A 121 23.12 -3.81 -13.41
C SER A 121 22.49 -4.25 -14.73
N GLU A 122 21.32 -4.90 -14.70
CA GLU A 122 20.62 -5.37 -15.90
C GLU A 122 19.92 -4.24 -16.69
N LEU A 123 19.75 -3.06 -16.08
CA LEU A 123 18.99 -1.94 -16.65
C LEU A 123 19.83 -0.68 -16.84
N GLU A 124 21.15 -0.78 -16.65
CA GLU A 124 22.04 0.36 -16.81
C GLU A 124 21.93 0.99 -18.20
N GLY A 125 22.02 2.32 -18.26
CA GLY A 125 21.87 3.07 -19.52
C GLY A 125 20.43 3.40 -19.91
N THR A 126 19.43 2.90 -19.17
CA THR A 126 18.03 3.25 -19.42
C THR A 126 17.79 4.72 -19.04
N PRO A 127 17.41 5.62 -19.95
CA PRO A 127 17.25 7.03 -19.63
C PRO A 127 16.14 7.28 -18.61
N VAL A 128 16.36 8.24 -17.70
CA VAL A 128 15.41 8.59 -16.62
C VAL A 128 14.92 10.01 -16.83
N ASP A 129 13.63 10.25 -16.57
CA ASP A 129 13.00 11.58 -16.72
C ASP A 129 12.68 12.21 -15.35
N GLN A 130 12.33 11.38 -14.36
CA GLN A 130 11.92 11.85 -13.04
C GLN A 130 12.43 10.92 -11.93
N ILE A 131 12.86 11.50 -10.81
CA ILE A 131 13.22 10.75 -9.60
C ILE A 131 12.52 11.37 -8.39
N CYS A 132 11.87 10.53 -7.60
CA CYS A 132 11.23 10.92 -6.34
C CYS A 132 11.82 10.10 -5.17
N ILE A 133 12.62 10.76 -4.33
CA ILE A 133 13.19 10.17 -3.12
C ILE A 133 12.34 10.55 -1.90
N GLY A 134 12.11 9.63 -0.98
CA GLY A 134 11.37 9.88 0.25
C GLY A 134 10.18 8.96 0.47
N SER A 135 9.03 9.53 0.84
CA SER A 135 7.83 8.83 1.35
C SER A 135 8.08 8.07 2.65
N CYS A 136 7.04 7.49 3.25
CA CYS A 136 7.18 6.73 4.49
C CYS A 136 8.16 5.54 4.41
N THR A 137 8.53 5.07 3.22
CA THR A 137 9.41 3.90 3.04
C THR A 137 10.90 4.23 3.18
N ASN A 138 11.38 5.34 2.61
CA ASN A 138 12.81 5.71 2.57
C ASN A 138 13.01 7.23 2.71
N SER A 139 12.57 7.80 3.84
CA SER A 139 12.70 9.23 4.16
C SER A 139 13.15 9.50 5.60
N SER A 140 13.80 8.51 6.23
CA SER A 140 14.38 8.71 7.55
C SER A 140 15.54 9.70 7.50
N LEU A 141 15.96 10.22 8.66
CA LEU A 141 17.14 11.08 8.73
C LEU A 141 18.39 10.38 8.17
N ARG A 142 18.54 9.07 8.40
CA ARG A 142 19.63 8.25 7.84
C ARG A 142 19.57 8.27 6.30
N ASP A 143 18.40 7.98 5.73
CA ASP A 143 18.22 7.92 4.27
C ASP A 143 18.56 9.27 3.63
N LEU A 144 18.05 10.38 4.19
CA LEU A 144 18.26 11.69 3.60
C LEU A 144 19.66 12.27 3.86
N LYS A 145 20.32 11.91 4.97
CA LYS A 145 21.75 12.20 5.14
C LYS A 145 22.61 11.43 4.13
N MET A 146 22.26 10.17 3.81
CA MET A 146 22.92 9.42 2.74
C MET A 146 22.75 10.11 1.38
N VAL A 147 21.52 10.54 1.06
CA VAL A 147 21.22 11.28 -0.17
C VAL A 147 22.06 12.56 -0.25
N ALA A 148 22.08 13.36 0.82
CA ALA A 148 22.88 14.57 0.87
C ALA A 148 24.37 14.30 0.70
N ALA A 149 24.91 13.30 1.39
CA ALA A 149 26.33 12.94 1.29
C ALA A 149 26.73 12.50 -0.12
N LEU A 150 25.89 11.73 -0.80
CA LEU A 150 26.14 11.26 -2.17
C LEU A 150 26.02 12.39 -3.21
N LEU A 151 25.16 13.38 -2.96
CA LEU A 151 24.94 14.56 -3.81
C LEU A 151 25.94 15.71 -3.53
N LYS A 152 26.62 15.71 -2.39
CA LYS A 152 27.50 16.80 -1.96
C LYS A 152 28.57 17.12 -3.01
N GLY A 153 28.61 18.40 -3.41
CA GLY A 153 29.55 18.89 -4.43
C GLY A 153 29.25 18.45 -5.86
N LYS A 154 28.11 17.81 -6.13
CA LYS A 154 27.69 17.34 -7.45
C LYS A 154 26.47 18.11 -7.94
N LYS A 155 26.15 17.93 -9.22
CA LYS A 155 24.92 18.39 -9.85
C LYS A 155 24.20 17.20 -10.46
N ILE A 156 22.88 17.20 -10.41
CA ILE A 156 22.07 16.22 -11.14
C ILE A 156 22.09 16.52 -12.64
N SER A 157 21.78 15.51 -13.44
CA SER A 157 21.59 15.66 -14.89
C SER A 157 20.41 16.58 -15.21
N ASP A 158 20.57 17.47 -16.19
CA ASP A 158 19.50 18.36 -16.67
C ASP A 158 18.30 17.60 -17.27
N ARG A 159 18.49 16.31 -17.58
CA ARG A 159 17.44 15.40 -18.04
C ARG A 159 16.46 15.04 -16.93
N VAL A 160 16.89 15.07 -15.67
CA VAL A 160 16.17 14.45 -14.55
C VAL A 160 15.50 15.50 -13.68
N SER A 161 14.19 15.34 -13.48
CA SER A 161 13.47 16.07 -12.44
C SER A 161 13.60 15.34 -11.09
N LEU A 162 14.50 15.79 -10.21
CA LEU A 162 14.69 15.22 -8.88
C LEU A 162 13.82 15.94 -7.82
N THR A 163 13.08 15.16 -7.04
CA THR A 163 12.34 15.64 -5.86
C THR A 163 12.61 14.82 -4.61
N ILE A 164 12.61 15.49 -3.45
CA ILE A 164 12.82 14.88 -2.13
C ILE A 164 11.61 15.16 -1.25
N SER A 165 10.98 14.13 -0.70
CA SER A 165 9.87 14.21 0.26
C SER A 165 10.31 13.70 1.63
N PRO A 166 10.69 14.57 2.58
CA PRO A 166 11.01 14.14 3.94
C PRO A 166 9.79 13.53 4.64
N GLY A 167 10.04 12.55 5.51
CA GLY A 167 8.98 11.77 6.15
C GLY A 167 8.27 12.52 7.27
N SER A 168 8.89 13.56 7.81
CA SER A 168 8.36 14.36 8.91
C SER A 168 9.07 15.71 9.01
N ARG A 169 8.44 16.64 9.73
CA ARG A 169 9.06 17.91 10.13
C ARG A 169 10.36 17.70 10.91
N GLN A 170 10.37 16.74 11.85
CA GLN A 170 11.56 16.39 12.61
C GLN A 170 12.75 16.05 11.71
N VAL A 171 12.54 15.21 10.68
CA VAL A 171 13.63 14.85 9.75
C VAL A 171 14.13 16.08 9.00
N LEU A 172 13.23 16.90 8.47
CA LEU A 172 13.57 18.11 7.74
C LEU A 172 14.36 19.10 8.61
N GLU A 173 13.93 19.30 9.86
CA GLU A 173 14.60 20.17 10.84
C GLU A 173 16.01 19.70 11.17
N ASN A 174 16.21 18.40 11.40
CA ASN A 174 17.54 17.84 11.66
C ASN A 174 18.49 18.02 10.45
N LEU A 175 17.99 17.83 9.21
CA LEU A 175 18.78 18.09 7.99
C LEU A 175 19.12 19.57 7.82
N ALA A 176 18.20 20.46 8.17
CA ALA A 176 18.43 21.91 8.10
C ALA A 176 19.48 22.34 9.14
N ALA A 177 19.37 21.85 10.36
CA ALA A 177 20.26 22.18 11.47
C ALA A 177 21.72 21.73 11.23
N THR A 178 21.92 20.64 10.48
CA THR A 178 23.26 20.09 10.20
C THR A 178 23.82 20.45 8.80
N GLY A 179 23.03 21.16 7.98
CA GLY A 179 23.44 21.73 6.70
C GLY A 179 23.27 20.80 5.49
N GLU A 180 22.92 19.52 5.68
CA GLU A 180 22.71 18.54 4.61
C GLU A 180 21.56 18.91 3.67
N LEU A 181 20.55 19.63 4.17
CA LEU A 181 19.47 20.13 3.33
C LEU A 181 20.00 21.04 2.20
N LEU A 182 21.04 21.83 2.50
CA LEU A 182 21.66 22.73 1.53
C LEU A 182 22.40 21.96 0.44
N ASP A 183 23.05 20.84 0.77
CA ASP A 183 23.74 20.00 -0.22
C ASP A 183 22.74 19.41 -1.22
N ILE A 184 21.56 18.98 -0.74
CA ILE A 184 20.46 18.48 -1.58
C ILE A 184 19.95 19.58 -2.54
N ILE A 185 19.69 20.78 -2.02
CA ILE A 185 19.20 21.91 -2.83
C ILE A 185 20.25 22.32 -3.86
N ARG A 186 21.52 22.44 -3.44
CA ARG A 186 22.63 22.83 -4.33
C ARG A 186 22.84 21.84 -5.46
N ALA A 187 22.56 20.56 -5.25
CA ALA A 187 22.63 19.55 -6.30
C ALA A 187 21.55 19.69 -7.38
N GLY A 188 20.49 20.48 -7.14
CA GLY A 188 19.39 20.73 -8.08
C GLY A 188 18.07 20.05 -7.71
N ALA A 189 17.97 19.45 -6.53
CA ALA A 189 16.74 18.80 -6.10
C ALA A 189 15.69 19.80 -5.59
N ARG A 190 14.41 19.49 -5.82
CA ARG A 190 13.28 20.23 -5.22
C ARG A 190 12.78 19.53 -3.96
N ILE A 191 12.69 20.26 -2.86
CA ILE A 191 12.12 19.76 -1.61
C ILE A 191 10.60 19.87 -1.68
N LEU A 192 9.92 18.77 -1.35
CA LEU A 192 8.46 18.70 -1.27
C LEU A 192 8.01 18.78 0.19
N GLU A 193 6.73 19.07 0.37
CA GLU A 193 6.07 19.05 1.67
C GLU A 193 6.21 17.68 2.36
N ASN A 194 6.18 17.68 3.70
CA ASN A 194 6.24 16.47 4.52
C ASN A 194 4.91 15.69 4.44
N ALA A 195 4.66 15.10 3.28
CA ALA A 195 3.41 14.44 2.93
C ALA A 195 3.66 13.25 1.99
N CYS A 196 2.62 12.43 1.75
CA CYS A 196 2.72 11.31 0.82
C CYS A 196 3.02 11.75 -0.62
N GLY A 197 2.41 12.87 -1.06
CA GLY A 197 2.65 13.51 -2.35
C GLY A 197 2.70 12.52 -3.54
N PRO A 198 3.82 12.45 -4.27
CA PRO A 198 3.92 11.61 -5.47
C PRO A 198 3.66 10.12 -5.22
N CYS A 199 3.86 9.60 -4.01
CA CYS A 199 3.67 8.18 -3.67
C CYS A 199 2.25 7.65 -3.95
N ILE A 200 1.27 8.55 -3.90
CA ILE A 200 -0.16 8.28 -4.14
C ILE A 200 -0.70 9.05 -5.35
N GLY A 201 0.18 9.56 -6.21
CA GLY A 201 -0.18 10.31 -7.41
C GLY A 201 -0.65 11.74 -7.16
N ILE A 202 -0.27 12.37 -6.05
CA ILE A 202 -0.54 13.79 -5.79
C ILE A 202 0.71 14.62 -6.14
N GLY A 203 0.65 15.30 -7.29
CA GLY A 203 1.77 16.06 -7.84
C GLY A 203 2.88 15.16 -8.40
N GLN A 204 3.84 15.78 -9.09
CA GLN A 204 4.96 15.09 -9.77
C GLN A 204 4.49 13.90 -10.63
N ALA A 205 3.44 14.09 -11.43
CA ALA A 205 3.05 13.13 -12.45
C ALA A 205 4.19 13.01 -13.49
N PRO A 206 4.66 11.79 -13.84
CA PRO A 206 5.67 11.63 -14.88
C PRO A 206 5.11 12.05 -16.26
N PRO A 207 5.96 12.42 -17.23
CA PRO A 207 5.51 12.63 -18.60
C PRO A 207 4.93 11.34 -19.20
N THR A 208 4.15 11.46 -20.28
CA THR A 208 3.64 10.32 -21.04
C THR A 208 4.80 9.40 -21.44
N ASP A 209 4.64 8.10 -21.16
CA ASP A 209 5.63 7.04 -21.39
C ASP A 209 6.95 7.20 -20.62
N GLY A 210 7.01 8.18 -19.71
CA GLY A 210 8.21 8.55 -18.97
C GLY A 210 8.67 7.50 -17.96
N VAL A 211 9.99 7.46 -17.74
CA VAL A 211 10.65 6.62 -16.74
C VAL A 211 10.80 7.40 -15.44
N SER A 212 10.18 6.89 -14.38
CA SER A 212 10.21 7.48 -13.04
C SER A 212 10.82 6.51 -12.03
N LEU A 213 11.94 6.86 -11.40
CA LEU A 213 12.50 6.09 -10.28
C LEU A 213 11.95 6.63 -8.96
N ARG A 214 11.48 5.73 -8.10
CA ARG A 214 10.89 6.11 -6.82
C ARG A 214 11.42 5.25 -5.70
N THR A 215 11.78 5.88 -4.58
CA THR A 215 12.18 5.14 -3.36
C THR A 215 10.99 4.69 -2.52
N PHE A 216 9.82 4.57 -3.15
CA PHE A 216 8.55 4.26 -2.51
C PHE A 216 8.29 2.75 -2.50
N ASN A 217 7.09 2.32 -2.11
CA ASN A 217 6.72 0.92 -1.98
C ASN A 217 5.89 0.35 -3.15
N ARG A 218 5.26 1.18 -3.98
CA ARG A 218 4.28 0.71 -4.98
C ARG A 218 4.43 1.40 -6.34
N ASN A 219 4.35 0.61 -7.40
CA ASN A 219 4.49 1.03 -8.80
C ASN A 219 3.40 0.46 -9.75
N PHE A 220 2.20 0.20 -9.21
CA PHE A 220 1.05 -0.23 -10.01
C PHE A 220 0.75 0.77 -11.15
N LYS A 221 0.19 0.25 -12.25
CA LYS A 221 -0.16 1.03 -13.43
C LYS A 221 -1.09 2.20 -13.06
N GLY A 222 -0.79 3.39 -13.57
CA GLY A 222 -1.60 4.61 -13.31
C GLY A 222 -1.46 5.23 -11.92
N ARG A 223 -0.81 4.56 -10.96
CA ARG A 223 -0.70 5.04 -9.56
C ARG A 223 -0.02 6.42 -9.44
N SER A 224 0.88 6.75 -10.35
CA SER A 224 1.63 8.00 -10.34
C SER A 224 0.89 9.20 -10.94
N GLY A 225 -0.35 9.02 -11.42
CA GLY A 225 -1.15 10.05 -12.07
C GLY A 225 -1.06 10.05 -13.61
N THR A 226 -0.09 9.33 -14.19
CA THR A 226 0.04 9.17 -15.66
C THR A 226 -0.07 7.69 -16.02
N GLN A 227 -1.05 7.34 -16.85
CA GLN A 227 -1.42 5.94 -17.11
C GLN A 227 -0.33 5.12 -17.81
N SER A 228 0.43 5.74 -18.70
CA SER A 228 1.48 5.06 -19.47
C SER A 228 2.89 5.17 -18.85
N ALA A 229 3.02 5.87 -17.72
CA ALA A 229 4.30 6.06 -17.07
C ALA A 229 4.87 4.75 -16.51
N LYS A 230 6.19 4.59 -16.65
CA LYS A 230 6.95 3.43 -16.18
C LYS A 230 7.60 3.78 -14.85
N VAL A 231 6.97 3.36 -13.76
CA VAL A 231 7.46 3.59 -12.40
C VAL A 231 8.29 2.42 -11.89
N TYR A 232 9.53 2.69 -11.50
CA TYR A 232 10.45 1.71 -10.93
C TYR A 232 10.67 2.00 -9.44
N LEU A 233 10.85 0.95 -8.63
CA LEU A 233 11.17 1.09 -7.21
C LEU A 233 12.64 0.76 -6.96
N VAL A 234 13.35 1.69 -6.31
CA VAL A 234 14.79 1.59 -6.09
C VAL A 234 15.18 2.06 -4.67
N SER A 235 16.40 1.79 -4.24
CA SER A 235 17.01 2.39 -3.05
C SER A 235 17.34 3.89 -3.25
N PRO A 236 17.47 4.68 -2.17
CA PRO A 236 17.98 6.05 -2.25
C PRO A 236 19.35 6.14 -2.93
N GLU A 237 20.23 5.18 -2.71
CA GLU A 237 21.56 5.11 -3.33
C GLU A 237 21.45 5.01 -4.85
N THR A 238 20.67 4.05 -5.37
CA THR A 238 20.43 3.88 -6.81
C THR A 238 19.72 5.10 -7.41
N ALA A 239 18.79 5.71 -6.67
CA ALA A 239 18.10 6.93 -7.11
C ALA A 239 19.06 8.11 -7.26
N VAL A 240 19.99 8.30 -6.31
CA VAL A 240 21.00 9.38 -6.40
C VAL A 240 21.98 9.14 -7.54
N ALA A 241 22.46 7.90 -7.70
CA ALA A 241 23.33 7.56 -8.83
C ALA A 241 22.64 7.91 -10.15
N SER A 242 21.42 7.45 -10.32
CA SER A 242 20.64 7.69 -11.53
C SER A 242 20.30 9.18 -11.75
N ALA A 243 20.15 9.96 -10.66
CA ALA A 243 19.94 11.40 -10.76
C ALA A 243 21.18 12.14 -11.31
N ILE A 244 22.38 11.70 -10.92
CA ILE A 244 23.64 12.29 -11.37
C ILE A 244 23.91 11.93 -12.84
N TYR A 245 23.74 10.67 -13.22
CA TYR A 245 24.07 10.21 -14.57
C TYR A 245 22.94 10.44 -15.60
N GLY A 246 21.69 10.62 -15.17
CA GLY A 246 20.55 10.85 -16.08
C GLY A 246 19.92 9.58 -16.65
N GLU A 247 20.37 8.42 -16.19
CA GLU A 247 19.96 7.09 -16.61
C GLU A 247 19.98 6.15 -15.40
N ILE A 248 19.34 4.98 -15.48
CA ILE A 248 19.45 3.96 -14.44
C ILE A 248 20.93 3.60 -14.30
N THR A 249 21.46 3.69 -13.09
CA THR A 249 22.89 3.48 -12.82
C THR A 249 23.09 2.69 -11.54
N ASP A 250 24.00 1.73 -11.58
CA ASP A 250 24.43 1.00 -10.40
C ASP A 250 25.09 1.96 -9.38
N PRO A 251 24.60 2.02 -8.13
CA PRO A 251 25.09 2.98 -7.15
C PRO A 251 26.56 2.79 -6.78
N ARG A 252 27.14 1.60 -7.00
CA ARG A 252 28.56 1.32 -6.74
C ARG A 252 29.49 2.18 -7.61
N LYS A 253 29.00 2.71 -8.75
CA LYS A 253 29.75 3.65 -9.61
C LYS A 253 29.99 5.01 -8.95
N LEU A 254 29.31 5.33 -7.85
CA LEU A 254 29.54 6.56 -7.08
C LEU A 254 30.85 6.53 -6.28
N GLY A 255 31.56 5.39 -6.26
CA GLY A 255 32.89 5.27 -5.68
C GLY A 255 32.84 4.91 -4.19
N VAL A 256 33.30 5.82 -3.32
CA VAL A 256 33.40 5.54 -1.89
C VAL A 256 32.03 5.68 -1.22
N TYR A 257 31.60 4.66 -0.48
CA TYR A 257 30.35 4.70 0.29
C TYR A 257 30.49 5.63 1.51
N PRO A 258 29.66 6.68 1.63
CA PRO A 258 29.75 7.61 2.75
C PRO A 258 29.43 6.95 4.09
N LYS A 259 30.18 7.32 5.13
CA LYS A 259 29.82 7.00 6.51
C LYS A 259 28.86 8.06 7.03
N ILE A 260 27.65 7.65 7.44
CA ILE A 260 26.63 8.55 7.99
C ILE A 260 26.63 8.44 9.51
N ALA A 261 26.75 9.58 10.18
CA ALA A 261 26.53 9.70 11.61
C ALA A 261 25.12 10.25 11.86
N LEU A 262 24.37 9.58 12.72
CA LEU A 262 23.14 10.10 13.29
C LEU A 262 23.46 10.86 14.58
N PRO A 263 22.65 11.87 14.95
CA PRO A 263 22.85 12.56 16.21
C PRO A 263 22.53 11.62 17.39
N ASP A 264 23.19 11.85 18.53
CA ASP A 264 22.89 11.11 19.77
C ASP A 264 21.46 11.40 20.26
N GLU A 265 20.97 12.61 20.04
CA GLU A 265 19.59 13.04 20.28
C GLU A 265 19.01 13.72 19.04
N PHE A 266 17.81 13.31 18.65
CA PHE A 266 17.07 13.99 17.59
C PHE A 266 16.51 15.31 18.10
N ILE A 267 16.45 16.32 17.23
CA ILE A 267 15.63 17.51 17.49
C ILE A 267 14.16 17.07 17.54
N ILE A 268 13.48 17.33 18.65
CA ILE A 268 12.07 16.97 18.88
C ILE A 268 11.32 18.26 19.14
N ASP A 269 10.37 18.60 18.27
CA ASP A 269 9.48 19.74 18.42
C ASP A 269 8.02 19.31 18.15
N ASP A 270 7.27 19.25 19.24
CA ASP A 270 5.85 18.88 19.30
C ASP A 270 4.91 20.08 19.15
N GLY A 271 5.45 21.29 18.92
CA GLY A 271 4.70 22.55 18.92
C GLY A 271 3.59 22.66 17.84
N MET A 272 3.60 21.78 16.83
CA MET A 272 2.52 21.68 15.83
C MET A 272 1.43 20.65 16.19
N PHE A 273 1.56 19.93 17.30
CA PHE A 273 0.49 19.03 17.74
C PHE A 273 -0.67 19.82 18.35
N ILE A 274 -1.86 19.58 17.82
CA ILE A 274 -3.11 20.04 18.41
C ILE A 274 -3.65 18.91 19.28
N PHE A 275 -3.45 19.04 20.59
CA PHE A 275 -3.95 18.06 21.54
C PHE A 275 -5.47 18.21 21.75
N PRO A 276 -6.24 17.11 21.78
CA PRO A 276 -7.68 17.21 21.97
C PRO A 276 -8.01 17.71 23.38
N PRO A 277 -9.05 18.53 23.56
CA PRO A 277 -9.58 18.81 24.89
C PRO A 277 -10.16 17.52 25.49
N LYS A 278 -10.20 17.42 26.82
CA LYS A 278 -10.81 16.26 27.51
C LYS A 278 -12.26 16.00 27.08
N ARG A 279 -12.99 17.05 26.73
CA ARG A 279 -14.35 16.99 26.17
C ARG A 279 -14.50 18.05 25.09
N PHE A 280 -14.95 17.65 23.90
CA PHE A 280 -15.29 18.58 22.83
C PHE A 280 -16.75 19.02 22.97
N THR A 281 -16.99 20.33 23.01
CA THR A 281 -18.32 20.95 23.10
C THR A 281 -18.64 21.88 21.93
N GLY A 282 -17.72 21.97 20.95
CA GLY A 282 -17.91 22.81 19.76
C GLY A 282 -18.82 22.17 18.71
N GLU A 283 -19.17 22.96 17.69
CA GLU A 283 -19.89 22.47 16.52
C GLU A 283 -18.92 21.85 15.50
N ILE A 284 -19.30 20.70 14.91
CA ILE A 284 -18.56 20.10 13.81
C ILE A 284 -18.92 20.83 12.51
N ARG A 285 -18.03 21.71 12.06
CA ARG A 285 -18.18 22.40 10.78
C ARG A 285 -17.98 21.43 9.61
N ARG A 286 -18.95 21.38 8.70
CA ARG A 286 -18.91 20.51 7.51
C ARG A 286 -19.00 21.37 6.24
N GLY A 287 -17.98 21.28 5.39
CA GLY A 287 -18.02 21.88 4.06
C GLY A 287 -18.93 21.11 3.09
N PRO A 288 -19.13 21.61 1.86
CA PRO A 288 -20.03 20.99 0.88
C PRO A 288 -19.64 19.54 0.53
N ASN A 289 -18.35 19.21 0.61
CA ASN A 289 -17.79 17.87 0.36
C ASN A 289 -17.68 16.97 1.60
N ILE A 290 -18.27 17.37 2.73
CA ILE A 290 -18.36 16.53 3.92
C ILE A 290 -19.83 16.12 4.09
N LYS A 291 -20.19 14.99 3.48
CA LYS A 291 -21.55 14.45 3.53
C LYS A 291 -21.69 13.43 4.67
N PRO A 292 -22.88 13.28 5.26
CA PRO A 292 -23.17 12.15 6.15
C PRO A 292 -22.92 10.82 5.43
N LEU A 293 -22.51 9.80 6.19
CA LEU A 293 -22.42 8.45 5.65
C LEU A 293 -23.82 7.96 5.21
N PRO A 294 -23.94 7.33 4.03
CA PRO A 294 -25.18 6.70 3.60
C PRO A 294 -25.65 5.65 4.61
N ASN A 295 -26.96 5.51 4.79
CA ASN A 295 -27.52 4.39 5.54
C ASN A 295 -27.70 3.19 4.61
N PHE A 296 -27.21 2.03 5.01
CA PHE A 296 -27.37 0.79 4.25
C PHE A 296 -28.39 -0.10 4.95
N ALA A 297 -29.39 -0.54 4.20
CA ALA A 297 -30.38 -1.48 4.69
C ALA A 297 -29.73 -2.85 4.99
N PRO A 298 -30.34 -3.66 5.88
CA PRO A 298 -30.01 -5.07 6.03
C PRO A 298 -29.96 -5.78 4.68
N ILE A 299 -29.06 -6.75 4.54
CA ILE A 299 -29.06 -7.57 3.31
C ILE A 299 -30.34 -8.40 3.27
N PRO A 300 -31.00 -8.50 2.11
CA PRO A 300 -32.18 -9.33 1.96
C PRO A 300 -31.81 -10.82 1.95
N ASP A 301 -32.79 -11.68 2.24
CA ASP A 301 -32.63 -13.14 2.18
C ASP A 301 -32.39 -13.66 0.76
N LYS A 302 -32.58 -12.83 -0.27
CA LYS A 302 -32.34 -13.18 -1.68
C LYS A 302 -31.65 -12.03 -2.40
N LEU A 303 -30.51 -12.32 -3.01
CA LEU A 303 -29.85 -11.41 -3.96
C LEU A 303 -30.15 -11.86 -5.38
N ALA A 304 -30.49 -10.90 -6.24
CA ALA A 304 -30.60 -11.11 -7.68
C ALA A 304 -30.11 -9.87 -8.43
N GLY A 305 -29.56 -10.04 -9.62
CA GLY A 305 -29.05 -8.93 -10.42
C GLY A 305 -28.00 -9.35 -11.45
N GLU A 306 -27.62 -8.39 -12.28
CA GLU A 306 -26.66 -8.59 -13.37
C GLU A 306 -25.21 -8.59 -12.85
N VAL A 307 -24.33 -9.35 -13.51
CA VAL A 307 -22.87 -9.21 -13.39
C VAL A 307 -22.46 -7.92 -14.10
N LEU A 308 -22.26 -6.87 -13.32
CA LEU A 308 -21.96 -5.52 -13.82
C LEU A 308 -20.55 -5.42 -14.43
N LEU A 309 -19.62 -6.21 -13.90
CA LEU A 309 -18.22 -6.20 -14.31
C LEU A 309 -17.57 -7.56 -14.02
N LYS A 310 -16.84 -8.10 -15.00
CA LYS A 310 -15.97 -9.26 -14.83
C LYS A 310 -14.51 -8.85 -15.00
N LEU A 311 -13.69 -9.18 -14.00
CA LEU A 311 -12.30 -8.77 -13.90
C LEU A 311 -11.37 -9.98 -13.82
N GLY A 312 -10.11 -9.78 -14.21
CA GLY A 312 -9.04 -10.78 -14.10
C GLY A 312 -8.48 -10.92 -12.69
N ASP A 313 -7.28 -11.50 -12.62
CA ASP A 313 -6.53 -11.66 -11.38
C ASP A 313 -5.84 -10.33 -10.99
N ASN A 314 -5.43 -10.19 -9.72
CA ASN A 314 -4.60 -9.11 -9.18
C ASN A 314 -5.21 -7.69 -9.31
N VAL A 315 -6.54 -7.58 -9.30
CA VAL A 315 -7.24 -6.28 -9.23
C VAL A 315 -6.88 -5.58 -7.92
N SER A 316 -6.25 -4.41 -8.01
CA SER A 316 -5.86 -3.60 -6.86
C SER A 316 -6.99 -2.67 -6.40
N THR A 317 -6.90 -2.15 -5.18
CA THR A 317 -7.81 -1.07 -4.76
C THR A 317 -7.59 0.23 -5.54
N ASP A 318 -6.47 0.42 -6.24
CA ASP A 318 -6.27 1.53 -7.18
C ASP A 318 -7.05 1.30 -8.49
N ASP A 319 -7.25 0.04 -8.90
CA ASP A 319 -8.14 -0.31 -10.03
C ASP A 319 -9.62 -0.13 -9.64
N ILE A 320 -9.99 -0.47 -8.41
CA ILE A 320 -11.36 -0.30 -7.90
C ILE A 320 -11.70 1.18 -7.68
N LEU A 321 -10.83 1.92 -7.01
CA LEU A 321 -11.03 3.35 -6.76
C LEU A 321 -9.67 4.07 -6.68
N PRO A 322 -9.28 4.83 -7.72
CA PRO A 322 -7.93 5.39 -7.81
C PRO A 322 -7.58 6.37 -6.68
N GLY A 323 -6.29 6.68 -6.60
CA GLY A 323 -5.78 7.81 -5.82
C GLY A 323 -5.90 9.14 -6.58
N GLY A 324 -4.96 10.05 -6.36
CA GLY A 324 -4.92 11.35 -7.05
C GLY A 324 -5.67 12.47 -6.33
N SER A 325 -5.32 13.71 -6.69
CA SER A 325 -5.77 14.93 -6.00
C SER A 325 -7.30 15.09 -6.03
N GLU A 326 -7.91 14.94 -7.19
CA GLU A 326 -9.35 15.08 -7.39
C GLU A 326 -10.13 14.06 -6.55
N ILE A 327 -9.85 12.77 -6.73
CA ILE A 327 -10.56 11.69 -6.04
C ILE A 327 -10.34 11.76 -4.52
N MET A 328 -9.13 12.10 -4.08
CA MET A 328 -8.85 12.22 -2.64
C MET A 328 -9.54 13.40 -1.97
N SER A 329 -9.83 14.48 -2.71
CA SER A 329 -10.63 15.59 -2.19
C SER A 329 -12.08 15.20 -1.88
N LEU A 330 -12.56 14.08 -2.44
CA LEU A 330 -13.94 13.59 -2.32
C LEU A 330 -14.11 12.47 -1.27
N ARG A 331 -13.09 12.16 -0.46
CA ARG A 331 -13.13 11.04 0.53
C ARG A 331 -14.30 11.12 1.53
N SER A 332 -14.78 12.31 1.82
CA SER A 332 -15.92 12.54 2.72
C SER A 332 -17.25 12.76 1.96
N ASN A 333 -17.26 12.58 0.64
CA ASN A 333 -18.42 12.74 -0.23
C ASN A 333 -18.65 11.46 -1.05
N ILE A 334 -19.27 10.46 -0.42
CA ILE A 334 -19.50 9.14 -1.02
C ILE A 334 -20.25 9.19 -2.36
N PRO A 335 -21.32 10.00 -2.51
CA PRO A 335 -21.98 10.16 -3.81
C PRO A 335 -21.03 10.59 -4.94
N GLU A 336 -20.16 11.57 -4.69
CA GLU A 336 -19.26 12.08 -5.72
C GLU A 336 -18.08 11.15 -5.98
N ILE A 337 -17.44 10.63 -4.92
CA ILE A 337 -16.29 9.72 -5.10
C ILE A 337 -16.71 8.41 -5.79
N SER A 338 -17.97 7.98 -5.66
CA SER A 338 -18.47 6.77 -6.30
C SER A 338 -18.49 6.81 -7.82
N LYS A 339 -18.50 8.01 -8.43
CA LYS A 339 -18.41 8.17 -9.89
C LYS A 339 -17.07 7.68 -10.47
N TYR A 340 -16.06 7.56 -9.62
CA TYR A 340 -14.70 7.12 -10.00
C TYR A 340 -14.46 5.61 -9.80
N VAL A 341 -15.47 4.86 -9.37
CA VAL A 341 -15.33 3.41 -9.18
C VAL A 341 -15.05 2.74 -10.53
N PHE A 342 -13.94 2.03 -10.62
CA PHE A 342 -13.38 1.41 -11.83
C PHE A 342 -13.11 2.36 -13.00
N CYS A 343 -13.00 3.68 -12.80
CA CYS A 343 -12.90 4.62 -13.93
C CYS A 343 -11.69 4.39 -14.86
N ASN A 344 -10.60 3.82 -14.33
CA ASN A 344 -9.39 3.50 -15.12
C ASN A 344 -9.46 2.13 -15.82
N VAL A 345 -10.45 1.30 -15.48
CA VAL A 345 -10.62 -0.08 -16.00
C VAL A 345 -11.85 -0.15 -16.91
N GLU A 346 -12.97 0.38 -16.46
CA GLU A 346 -14.25 0.44 -17.14
C GLU A 346 -14.90 1.81 -16.83
N PRO A 347 -14.65 2.84 -17.66
CA PRO A 347 -15.13 4.20 -17.42
C PRO A 347 -16.64 4.31 -17.25
N GLN A 348 -17.41 3.39 -17.85
CA GLN A 348 -18.87 3.40 -17.79
C GLN A 348 -19.44 2.60 -16.61
N PHE A 349 -18.60 2.08 -15.70
CA PHE A 349 -19.05 1.21 -14.62
C PHE A 349 -20.05 1.90 -13.69
N ALA A 350 -19.74 3.13 -13.23
CA ALA A 350 -20.60 3.84 -12.29
C ALA A 350 -22.00 4.07 -12.86
N ASP A 351 -22.08 4.54 -14.11
CA ASP A 351 -23.34 4.75 -14.82
C ASP A 351 -24.11 3.45 -15.03
N ARG A 352 -23.42 2.37 -15.39
CA ARG A 352 -24.01 1.03 -15.55
C ARG A 352 -24.60 0.55 -14.23
N ALA A 353 -23.87 0.67 -13.14
CA ALA A 353 -24.31 0.23 -11.81
C ALA A 353 -25.57 0.99 -11.36
N ILE A 354 -25.60 2.31 -11.55
CA ILE A 354 -26.77 3.14 -11.26
C ILE A 354 -27.96 2.73 -12.13
N LYS A 355 -27.78 2.64 -13.45
CA LYS A 355 -28.86 2.28 -14.40
C LYS A 355 -29.47 0.92 -14.12
N LYS A 356 -28.67 -0.04 -13.66
CA LYS A 356 -29.11 -1.41 -13.36
C LYS A 356 -29.63 -1.60 -11.94
N GLY A 357 -29.53 -0.57 -11.08
CA GLY A 357 -29.90 -0.68 -9.66
C GLY A 357 -28.96 -1.61 -8.88
N GLY A 358 -27.69 -1.61 -9.23
CA GLY A 358 -26.68 -2.48 -8.63
C GLY A 358 -26.62 -3.89 -9.21
N GLY A 359 -25.78 -4.75 -8.61
CA GLY A 359 -25.54 -6.09 -9.14
C GLY A 359 -24.31 -6.78 -8.54
N PHE A 360 -23.73 -7.70 -9.29
CA PHE A 360 -22.59 -8.51 -8.91
C PHE A 360 -21.32 -8.03 -9.60
N ILE A 361 -20.17 -8.24 -8.94
CA ILE A 361 -18.85 -8.17 -9.57
C ILE A 361 -18.24 -9.56 -9.54
N VAL A 362 -17.60 -9.96 -10.64
CA VAL A 362 -16.83 -11.21 -10.70
C VAL A 362 -15.34 -10.89 -10.83
N GLY A 363 -14.51 -11.45 -9.94
CA GLY A 363 -13.06 -11.22 -9.90
C GLY A 363 -12.24 -12.50 -10.06
N GLY A 364 -10.98 -12.35 -10.47
CA GLY A 364 -10.00 -13.44 -10.49
C GLY A 364 -9.39 -13.70 -9.10
N GLU A 365 -8.13 -14.08 -9.09
CA GLU A 365 -7.34 -14.23 -7.85
C GLU A 365 -6.95 -12.88 -7.25
N ASN A 366 -6.76 -12.84 -5.93
CA ASN A 366 -6.19 -11.72 -5.19
C ASN A 366 -6.95 -10.39 -5.43
N TYR A 367 -8.28 -10.46 -5.46
CA TYR A 367 -9.13 -9.29 -5.69
C TYR A 367 -9.06 -8.29 -4.52
N GLY A 368 -8.84 -7.02 -4.83
CA GLY A 368 -8.75 -5.93 -3.87
C GLY A 368 -7.38 -5.77 -3.21
N GLN A 369 -6.30 -6.16 -3.88
CA GLN A 369 -4.94 -6.05 -3.33
C GLN A 369 -4.48 -4.59 -3.14
N GLY A 370 -3.44 -4.38 -2.32
CA GLY A 370 -2.77 -3.09 -2.17
C GLY A 370 -3.31 -2.24 -1.01
N SER A 371 -3.88 -1.07 -1.30
CA SER A 371 -4.22 -0.07 -0.27
C SER A 371 -5.40 -0.49 0.60
N SER A 372 -5.39 -0.11 1.88
CA SER A 372 -6.43 -0.43 2.86
C SER A 372 -7.71 0.41 2.74
N ARG A 373 -7.77 1.33 1.77
CA ARG A 373 -8.86 2.29 1.56
C ARG A 373 -10.22 1.59 1.56
N GLU A 374 -11.02 1.89 2.58
CA GLU A 374 -12.36 1.34 2.76
C GLU A 374 -13.35 1.82 1.68
N HIS A 375 -13.08 2.96 1.04
CA HIS A 375 -13.85 3.47 -0.10
C HIS A 375 -13.90 2.51 -1.29
N ALA A 376 -12.89 1.65 -1.45
CA ALA A 376 -12.93 0.60 -2.47
C ALA A 376 -14.05 -0.43 -2.23
N ALA A 377 -14.67 -0.45 -1.04
CA ALA A 377 -15.89 -1.22 -0.76
C ALA A 377 -17.11 -0.30 -0.56
N LEU A 378 -16.95 0.80 0.16
CA LEU A 378 -18.05 1.74 0.45
C LEU A 378 -18.61 2.40 -0.81
N ALA A 379 -17.76 2.80 -1.76
CA ALA A 379 -18.21 3.44 -2.99
C ALA A 379 -18.94 2.46 -3.94
N PRO A 380 -18.43 1.23 -4.18
CA PRO A 380 -19.22 0.20 -4.85
C PRO A 380 -20.55 -0.12 -4.15
N LYS A 381 -20.58 -0.15 -2.81
CA LYS A 381 -21.82 -0.37 -2.05
C LYS A 381 -22.83 0.74 -2.33
N TYR A 382 -22.38 1.99 -2.38
CA TYR A 382 -23.23 3.13 -2.73
C TYR A 382 -23.83 3.01 -4.14
N LEU A 383 -23.07 2.46 -5.10
CA LEU A 383 -23.56 2.16 -6.45
C LEU A 383 -24.47 0.93 -6.53
N GLY A 384 -24.80 0.30 -5.40
CA GLY A 384 -25.70 -0.84 -5.33
C GLY A 384 -25.04 -2.20 -5.54
N VAL A 385 -23.70 -2.29 -5.53
CA VAL A 385 -23.03 -3.60 -5.58
C VAL A 385 -23.49 -4.46 -4.40
N LYS A 386 -23.99 -5.66 -4.72
CA LYS A 386 -24.65 -6.58 -3.78
C LYS A 386 -23.67 -7.62 -3.25
N ALA A 387 -22.88 -8.19 -4.16
CA ALA A 387 -21.89 -9.21 -3.85
C ALA A 387 -20.70 -9.13 -4.82
N VAL A 388 -19.56 -9.63 -4.36
CA VAL A 388 -18.39 -9.89 -5.20
C VAL A 388 -18.10 -11.38 -5.15
N ILE A 389 -17.98 -12.02 -6.32
CA ILE A 389 -17.61 -13.43 -6.44
C ILE A 389 -16.20 -13.50 -7.05
N ALA A 390 -15.21 -13.95 -6.30
CA ALA A 390 -13.82 -13.99 -6.76
C ALA A 390 -13.19 -15.37 -6.60
N LYS A 391 -12.06 -15.63 -7.26
CA LYS A 391 -11.27 -16.86 -6.97
C LYS A 391 -10.59 -16.76 -5.60
N SER A 392 -10.16 -15.55 -5.22
CA SER A 392 -9.64 -15.23 -3.88
C SER A 392 -9.62 -13.72 -3.64
N PHE A 393 -9.55 -13.30 -2.37
CA PHE A 393 -9.53 -11.89 -1.96
C PHE A 393 -8.25 -11.54 -1.22
N ALA A 394 -7.85 -10.27 -1.30
CA ALA A 394 -6.93 -9.69 -0.34
C ALA A 394 -7.64 -9.45 1.01
N ARG A 395 -6.99 -9.81 2.12
CA ARG A 395 -7.56 -9.85 3.48
C ARG A 395 -8.28 -8.56 3.91
N ILE A 396 -7.62 -7.40 3.76
CA ILE A 396 -8.17 -6.11 4.20
C ILE A 396 -9.41 -5.74 3.37
N HIS A 397 -9.38 -6.01 2.07
CA HIS A 397 -10.49 -5.68 1.20
C HIS A 397 -11.72 -6.57 1.49
N LEU A 398 -11.52 -7.86 1.74
CA LEU A 398 -12.60 -8.76 2.19
C LEU A 398 -13.29 -8.21 3.45
N ALA A 399 -12.51 -7.82 4.46
CA ALA A 399 -13.06 -7.22 5.68
C ALA A 399 -13.85 -5.93 5.39
N ASN A 400 -13.38 -5.10 4.46
CA ASN A 400 -14.08 -3.88 4.05
C ASN A 400 -15.41 -4.18 3.34
N LEU A 401 -15.48 -5.22 2.50
CA LEU A 401 -16.74 -5.66 1.87
C LEU A 401 -17.77 -6.02 2.95
N VAL A 402 -17.37 -6.82 3.95
CA VAL A 402 -18.22 -7.17 5.10
C VAL A 402 -18.65 -5.93 5.88
N ASN A 403 -17.72 -5.01 6.15
CA ASN A 403 -17.99 -3.78 6.92
C ASN A 403 -19.12 -2.94 6.31
N PHE A 404 -19.31 -2.96 4.98
CA PHE A 404 -20.34 -2.21 4.27
C PHE A 404 -21.48 -3.07 3.73
N GLY A 405 -21.54 -4.36 4.07
CA GLY A 405 -22.65 -5.21 3.67
C GLY A 405 -22.64 -5.59 2.18
N ILE A 406 -21.46 -5.68 1.56
CA ILE A 406 -21.27 -6.39 0.28
C ILE A 406 -20.89 -7.82 0.62
N VAL A 407 -21.58 -8.80 0.03
CA VAL A 407 -21.32 -10.23 0.31
C VAL A 407 -20.06 -10.69 -0.44
N PRO A 408 -18.95 -11.04 0.24
CA PRO A 408 -17.77 -11.58 -0.41
C PRO A 408 -17.91 -13.10 -0.57
N LEU A 409 -17.78 -13.61 -1.79
CA LEU A 409 -17.96 -15.03 -2.10
C LEU A 409 -16.74 -15.54 -2.86
N THR A 410 -16.24 -16.71 -2.50
CA THR A 410 -15.19 -17.40 -3.24
C THR A 410 -15.77 -18.54 -4.07
N PHE A 411 -15.31 -18.74 -5.30
CA PHE A 411 -15.71 -19.93 -6.06
C PHE A 411 -15.23 -21.19 -5.34
N ALA A 412 -16.14 -22.15 -5.07
CA ALA A 412 -15.76 -23.44 -4.51
C ALA A 412 -14.89 -24.23 -5.50
N ASN A 413 -15.21 -24.10 -6.79
CA ASN A 413 -14.34 -24.49 -7.89
C ASN A 413 -13.89 -23.27 -8.69
N LYS A 414 -12.58 -22.94 -8.66
CA LYS A 414 -12.01 -21.81 -9.40
C LYS A 414 -12.26 -21.85 -10.92
N GLN A 415 -12.50 -23.03 -11.52
CA GLN A 415 -12.86 -23.12 -12.93
C GLN A 415 -14.25 -22.53 -13.25
N ASP A 416 -15.16 -22.46 -12.28
CA ASP A 416 -16.49 -21.87 -12.48
C ASP A 416 -16.43 -20.38 -12.83
N TYR A 417 -15.31 -19.72 -12.52
CA TYR A 417 -15.02 -18.36 -12.99
C TYR A 417 -15.19 -18.19 -14.52
N THR A 418 -14.85 -19.20 -15.33
CA THR A 418 -14.98 -19.10 -16.79
C THR A 418 -16.42 -19.18 -17.27
N ARG A 419 -17.30 -19.81 -16.49
CA ARG A 419 -18.72 -20.03 -16.81
C ARG A 419 -19.57 -18.77 -16.62
N VAL A 420 -19.16 -17.84 -15.76
CA VAL A 420 -19.88 -16.59 -15.52
C VAL A 420 -19.38 -15.48 -16.45
N ALA A 421 -20.27 -14.83 -17.20
CA ALA A 421 -19.94 -13.70 -18.09
C ALA A 421 -20.48 -12.37 -17.53
N GLN A 422 -19.87 -11.26 -17.95
CA GLN A 422 -20.46 -9.94 -17.72
C GLN A 422 -21.82 -9.87 -18.45
N GLY A 423 -22.84 -9.33 -17.78
CA GLY A 423 -24.22 -9.30 -18.28
C GLY A 423 -25.06 -10.52 -17.88
N ASP A 424 -24.47 -11.58 -17.32
CA ASP A 424 -25.24 -12.71 -16.78
C ASP A 424 -26.10 -12.25 -15.58
N VAL A 425 -27.31 -12.79 -15.45
CA VAL A 425 -28.20 -12.54 -14.31
C VAL A 425 -28.02 -13.65 -13.29
N LEU A 426 -27.54 -13.28 -12.11
CA LEU A 426 -27.30 -14.21 -11.01
C LEU A 426 -28.38 -14.08 -9.94
N GLU A 427 -28.62 -15.19 -9.26
CA GLU A 427 -29.51 -15.30 -8.11
C GLU A 427 -28.84 -16.11 -6.99
N LEU A 428 -28.99 -15.67 -5.75
CA LEU A 428 -28.40 -16.28 -4.57
C LEU A 428 -29.34 -16.16 -3.37
N ASN A 429 -29.59 -17.29 -2.70
CA ASN A 429 -30.33 -17.33 -1.44
C ASN A 429 -29.38 -17.18 -0.25
N LEU A 430 -29.70 -16.25 0.65
CA LEU A 430 -28.95 -15.86 1.85
C LEU A 430 -29.78 -15.93 3.14
N ALA A 431 -30.99 -16.51 3.11
CA ALA A 431 -31.80 -16.69 4.32
C ALA A 431 -30.98 -17.35 5.45
N GLU A 432 -30.20 -18.36 5.07
CA GLU A 432 -29.18 -18.99 5.90
C GLU A 432 -27.79 -18.70 5.33
N LEU A 433 -26.95 -17.97 6.07
CA LEU A 433 -25.56 -17.68 5.70
C LEU A 433 -24.64 -18.88 5.99
N LYS A 434 -24.89 -19.98 5.26
CA LYS A 434 -24.08 -21.19 5.29
C LYS A 434 -22.68 -20.91 4.73
N SER A 435 -21.72 -21.74 5.12
CA SER A 435 -20.35 -21.68 4.57
C SER A 435 -20.31 -22.03 3.09
N LYS A 436 -21.21 -22.89 2.60
CA LYS A 436 -21.38 -23.22 1.18
C LYS A 436 -22.74 -22.78 0.70
N LEU A 437 -22.77 -22.08 -0.43
CA LEU A 437 -23.98 -21.54 -1.04
C LEU A 437 -24.03 -21.89 -2.53
N CYS A 438 -25.24 -21.97 -3.08
CA CYS A 438 -25.47 -22.18 -4.51
C CYS A 438 -25.83 -20.86 -5.18
N VAL A 439 -25.12 -20.50 -6.24
CA VAL A 439 -25.47 -19.39 -7.12
C VAL A 439 -26.10 -19.94 -8.38
N ARG A 440 -27.27 -19.43 -8.74
CA ARG A 440 -27.96 -19.76 -9.99
C ARG A 440 -27.70 -18.68 -11.03
N ASN A 441 -27.15 -19.07 -12.17
CA ASN A 441 -27.00 -18.22 -13.35
C ASN A 441 -28.25 -18.38 -14.23
N ILE A 442 -29.18 -17.44 -14.07
CA ILE A 442 -30.48 -17.44 -14.75
C ILE A 442 -30.31 -17.32 -16.27
N SER A 443 -29.35 -16.52 -16.72
CA SER A 443 -29.10 -16.31 -18.16
C SER A 443 -28.71 -17.58 -18.90
N LYS A 444 -28.13 -18.56 -18.20
CA LYS A 444 -27.61 -19.81 -18.78
C LYS A 444 -28.31 -21.06 -18.28
N GLY A 445 -29.22 -20.94 -17.31
CA GLY A 445 -29.91 -22.09 -16.71
C GLY A 445 -28.99 -23.03 -15.95
N GLU A 446 -27.86 -22.54 -15.43
CA GLU A 446 -26.86 -23.34 -14.74
C GLU A 446 -26.66 -22.89 -13.29
N GLU A 447 -26.02 -23.74 -12.50
CA GLU A 447 -25.69 -23.48 -11.09
C GLU A 447 -24.22 -23.77 -10.81
N PHE A 448 -23.67 -23.08 -9.82
CA PHE A 448 -22.32 -23.31 -9.30
C PHE A 448 -22.23 -23.03 -7.80
N GLN A 449 -21.24 -23.63 -7.16
CA GLN A 449 -21.05 -23.53 -5.71
C GLN A 449 -20.05 -22.42 -5.37
N VAL A 450 -20.36 -21.67 -4.31
CA VAL A 450 -19.49 -20.65 -3.73
C VAL A 450 -19.38 -20.84 -2.22
N GLU A 451 -18.32 -20.28 -1.66
CA GLU A 451 -18.03 -20.33 -0.24
C GLU A 451 -18.13 -18.93 0.38
N LEU A 452 -18.67 -18.88 1.59
CA LEU A 452 -18.77 -17.71 2.46
C LEU A 452 -17.96 -18.00 3.72
N ASP A 453 -16.63 -17.86 3.60
CA ASP A 453 -15.69 -18.08 4.70
C ASP A 453 -15.62 -16.84 5.63
N LEU A 454 -16.63 -16.73 6.49
CA LEU A 454 -16.79 -15.66 7.47
C LEU A 454 -17.07 -16.25 8.85
N SER A 455 -16.55 -15.62 9.89
CA SER A 455 -16.94 -15.91 11.27
C SER A 455 -18.42 -15.58 11.52
N ASP A 456 -19.03 -16.18 12.56
CA ASP A 456 -20.42 -15.88 12.92
C ASP A 456 -20.64 -14.40 13.24
N ARG A 457 -19.63 -13.75 13.80
CA ARG A 457 -19.63 -12.30 14.05
C ARG A 457 -19.72 -11.52 12.74
N GLU A 458 -18.93 -11.88 11.73
CA GLU A 458 -18.94 -11.22 10.43
C GLU A 458 -20.24 -11.49 9.67
N LYS A 459 -20.76 -12.72 9.71
CA LYS A 459 -22.08 -13.06 9.16
C LYS A 459 -23.19 -12.22 9.79
N SER A 460 -23.17 -12.04 11.11
CA SER A 460 -24.12 -11.17 11.83
C SER A 460 -24.00 -9.70 11.38
N MET A 461 -22.77 -9.19 11.22
CA MET A 461 -22.54 -7.84 10.69
C MET A 461 -23.08 -7.69 9.27
N LEU A 462 -22.82 -8.68 8.42
CA LEU A 462 -23.25 -8.70 7.04
C LEU A 462 -24.79 -8.68 6.96
N LYS A 463 -25.49 -9.54 7.73
CA LYS A 463 -26.96 -9.54 7.85
C LYS A 463 -27.53 -8.17 8.20
N ALA A 464 -26.90 -7.46 9.13
CA ALA A 464 -27.34 -6.13 9.55
C ALA A 464 -27.14 -5.03 8.48
N GLY A 465 -26.51 -5.33 7.34
CA GLY A 465 -26.17 -4.33 6.31
C GLY A 465 -24.79 -3.72 6.49
N GLY A 466 -23.96 -4.29 7.38
CA GLY A 466 -22.60 -3.85 7.66
C GLY A 466 -22.33 -3.58 9.14
N LYS A 467 -21.06 -3.31 9.46
CA LYS A 467 -20.55 -3.18 10.83
C LYS A 467 -21.19 -2.01 11.59
N LEU A 468 -21.34 -0.85 10.95
CA LEU A 468 -21.97 0.32 11.59
C LEU A 468 -23.45 0.08 11.90
N ALA A 469 -24.18 -0.56 11.00
CA ALA A 469 -25.58 -0.91 11.22
C ALA A 469 -25.73 -1.92 12.37
N ALA A 470 -24.86 -2.93 12.42
CA ALA A 470 -24.81 -3.90 13.51
C ALA A 470 -24.52 -3.25 14.88
N ILE A 471 -23.60 -2.27 14.94
CA ILE A 471 -23.29 -1.53 16.18
C ILE A 471 -24.49 -0.70 16.63
N LYS A 472 -25.15 0.02 15.70
CA LYS A 472 -26.35 0.82 16.01
C LYS A 472 -27.48 -0.06 16.56
N ALA A 473 -27.72 -1.22 15.94
CA ALA A 473 -28.75 -2.16 16.40
C ALA A 473 -28.49 -2.63 17.85
N LYS A 474 -27.23 -2.89 18.22
CA LYS A 474 -26.85 -3.26 19.59
C LYS A 474 -26.97 -2.12 20.59
N GLN A 475 -26.77 -0.87 20.17
CA GLN A 475 -26.92 0.30 21.05
C GLN A 475 -28.39 0.62 21.33
N ILE A 476 -29.30 0.37 20.38
CA ILE A 476 -30.75 0.56 20.60
C ILE A 476 -31.32 -0.49 21.58
N GLN A 477 -30.64 -1.64 21.70
CA GLN A 477 -31.03 -2.74 22.60
C GLN A 477 -30.49 -2.61 24.03
N LYS A 478 -29.59 -1.65 24.29
CA LYS A 478 -29.05 -1.34 25.63
C LYS A 478 -29.68 -0.06 26.14
#